data_AF-A0A4Q3T8Z8-F1
#
_entry.id   AF-A0A4Q3T8Z8-F1
#
_cell.length_a   1.000
_cell.length_b   1.000
_cell.length_c   1.000
_cell.angle_alpha   90.00
_cell.angle_beta   90.00
_cell.angle_gamma   90.00
#
_symmetry.space_group_name_H-M   'P 1'
#
loop_
_entity.id
_entity.type
_entity.pdbx_description
1 polymer ?
#
loop_
_entity_poly.entity_id
_entity_poly.type
_entity_poly.pdbx_seq_one_letter_code
_entity_poly.pdbx_strand_id
1 'polypeptide(L)'
;MLAADNADWSDEDVNIVMSRAQTTIGGPETFKWILPVWLGRSAADPSYGWMTVSEVLADKLDRAGFDDWPVAQCAAILPLLTDWLHAQETAFPDDPYAPEGGAVFRDWLTARTA
;
A
#
# COMPACT_ATOMS: atom_id res chain seq x y z
N MET A 1 -5.60 -10.43 19.03
CA MET A 1 -5.72 -11.51 18.03
C MET A 1 -6.46 -10.91 16.84
N LEU A 2 -5.74 -10.47 15.82
CA LEU A 2 -6.35 -10.06 14.55
C LEU A 2 -6.96 -11.32 13.91
N ALA A 3 -8.12 -11.21 13.28
CA ALA A 3 -8.86 -12.36 12.73
C ALA A 3 -7.98 -13.20 11.79
N ALA A 4 -8.24 -14.51 11.74
CA ALA A 4 -7.37 -15.50 11.10
C ALA A 4 -7.37 -15.47 9.56
N ASP A 5 -8.18 -14.63 8.92
CA ASP A 5 -8.10 -14.35 7.48
C ASP A 5 -8.83 -13.01 7.21
N ASN A 6 -8.21 -12.08 6.50
CA ASN A 6 -8.79 -10.81 6.08
C ASN A 6 -9.30 -10.83 4.63
N ALA A 7 -9.17 -11.97 3.93
CA ALA A 7 -9.64 -12.12 2.56
C ALA A 7 -11.17 -11.90 2.44
N ASP A 8 -11.94 -12.40 3.40
CA ASP A 8 -13.42 -12.35 3.40
C ASP A 8 -13.99 -11.04 3.98
N TRP A 9 -13.15 -10.10 4.38
CA TRP A 9 -13.61 -8.85 4.98
C TRP A 9 -14.30 -7.96 3.95
N SER A 10 -15.23 -7.11 4.41
CA SER A 10 -15.80 -6.10 3.53
C SER A 10 -14.75 -5.06 3.13
N ASP A 11 -15.00 -4.38 2.01
CA ASP A 11 -14.20 -3.25 1.54
C ASP A 11 -14.12 -2.13 2.60
N GLU A 12 -15.23 -1.88 3.29
CA GLU A 12 -15.28 -0.92 4.39
C GLU A 12 -14.38 -1.35 5.57
N ASP A 13 -14.40 -2.62 5.97
CA ASP A 13 -13.58 -3.14 7.07
C ASP A 13 -12.08 -3.02 6.77
N VAL A 14 -11.67 -3.39 5.56
CA VAL A 14 -10.28 -3.28 5.10
C VAL A 14 -9.85 -1.80 5.10
N ASN A 15 -10.69 -0.89 4.62
CA ASN A 15 -10.40 0.54 4.64
C ASN A 15 -10.30 1.10 6.05
N ILE A 16 -11.20 0.72 6.97
CA ILE A 16 -11.14 1.15 8.38
C ILE A 16 -9.82 0.71 9.01
N VAL A 17 -9.42 -0.55 8.79
CA VAL A 17 -8.19 -1.09 9.39
C VAL A 17 -6.94 -0.50 8.75
N MET A 18 -6.89 -0.34 7.42
CA MET A 18 -5.79 0.35 6.74
C MET A 18 -5.67 1.80 7.23
N SER A 19 -6.79 2.52 7.35
CA SER A 19 -6.81 3.89 7.85
C SER A 19 -6.21 3.99 9.24
N ARG A 20 -6.60 3.08 10.15
CA ARG A 20 -6.03 3.01 11.51
C ARG A 20 -4.54 2.72 11.48
N ALA A 21 -4.14 1.72 10.68
CA ALA A 21 -2.75 1.32 10.54
C ALA A 21 -1.85 2.46 10.02
N GLN A 22 -2.37 3.32 9.13
CA GLN A 22 -1.68 4.51 8.68
C GLN A 22 -1.62 5.61 9.76
N THR A 23 -2.66 5.81 10.57
CA THR A 23 -2.77 6.93 11.53
C THR A 23 -2.24 6.62 12.93
N THR A 24 -1.22 5.77 13.10
CA THR A 24 -0.59 5.33 14.37
C THR A 24 -1.39 4.33 15.24
N ILE A 25 -2.64 4.01 14.89
CA ILE A 25 -3.48 3.08 15.64
C ILE A 25 -3.34 1.67 15.03
N GLY A 26 -2.51 0.82 15.65
CA GLY A 26 -2.24 -0.55 15.18
C GLY A 26 -0.79 -0.80 14.75
N GLY A 27 -0.03 0.27 14.49
CA GLY A 27 1.41 0.22 14.27
C GLY A 27 1.87 -0.55 13.01
N PRO A 28 3.20 -0.72 12.84
CA PRO A 28 3.81 -1.38 11.70
C PRO A 28 3.27 -2.78 11.40
N GLU A 29 2.99 -3.58 12.44
CA GLU A 29 2.52 -4.96 12.26
C GLU A 29 1.10 -5.02 11.67
N THR A 30 0.20 -4.12 12.09
CA THR A 30 -1.15 -4.06 11.50
C THR A 30 -1.07 -3.58 10.05
N PHE A 31 -0.21 -2.60 9.75
CA PHE A 31 0.01 -2.12 8.39
C PHE A 31 0.50 -3.25 7.49
N LYS A 32 1.58 -3.93 7.90
CA LYS A 32 2.14 -5.08 7.20
C LYS A 32 1.12 -6.19 6.94
N TRP A 33 0.25 -6.45 7.91
CA TRP A 33 -0.77 -7.48 7.82
C TRP A 33 -1.91 -7.13 6.86
N ILE A 34 -2.40 -5.88 6.84
CA ILE A 34 -3.54 -5.47 6.00
C ILE A 34 -3.12 -5.05 4.59
N LEU A 35 -1.86 -4.62 4.41
CA LEU A 35 -1.34 -4.07 3.16
C LEU A 35 -1.57 -4.96 1.92
N PRO A 36 -1.30 -6.28 1.91
CA PRO A 36 -1.48 -7.09 0.70
C PRO A 36 -2.92 -7.09 0.19
N VAL A 37 -3.90 -7.21 1.09
CA VAL A 37 -5.33 -7.22 0.73
C VAL A 37 -5.77 -5.85 0.24
N TRP A 38 -5.32 -4.80 0.92
CA TRP A 38 -5.63 -3.43 0.50
C TRP A 38 -5.06 -3.11 -0.88
N LEU A 39 -3.80 -3.48 -1.18
CA LEU A 39 -3.19 -3.28 -2.49
C LEU A 39 -3.96 -3.99 -3.60
N GLY A 40 -4.30 -5.26 -3.39
CA GLY A 40 -5.06 -6.04 -4.38
C GLY A 40 -6.42 -5.42 -4.72
N ARG A 41 -7.14 -4.93 -3.70
CA ARG A 41 -8.45 -4.31 -3.89
C ARG A 41 -8.35 -2.91 -4.51
N SER A 42 -7.38 -2.09 -4.07
CA SER A 42 -7.17 -0.73 -4.61
C SER A 42 -6.59 -0.75 -6.03
N ALA A 43 -5.87 -1.80 -6.42
CA ALA A 43 -5.48 -1.99 -7.81
C ALA A 43 -6.67 -2.39 -8.70
N ALA A 44 -7.62 -3.18 -8.18
CA ALA A 44 -8.81 -3.62 -8.92
C ALA A 44 -9.88 -2.52 -9.04
N ASP A 45 -10.01 -1.67 -8.03
CA ASP A 45 -10.84 -0.47 -8.03
C ASP A 45 -10.01 0.72 -7.50
N PRO A 46 -9.44 1.55 -8.38
CA PRO A 46 -8.63 2.69 -7.94
C PRO A 46 -9.41 3.75 -7.16
N SER A 47 -10.75 3.76 -7.24
CA SER A 47 -11.59 4.61 -6.40
C SER A 47 -11.79 4.05 -4.98
N TYR A 48 -11.42 2.78 -4.77
CA TYR A 48 -11.40 2.12 -3.49
C TYR A 48 -10.09 2.41 -2.73
N GLY A 49 -10.26 2.77 -1.46
CA GLY A 49 -9.16 3.18 -0.58
C GLY A 49 -9.31 4.64 -0.18
N TRP A 50 -9.02 4.97 1.08
CA TRP A 50 -8.72 6.36 1.43
C TRP A 50 -7.53 6.80 0.56
N MET A 51 -7.69 7.93 -0.14
CA MET A 51 -6.68 8.86 -0.67
C MET A 51 -5.30 8.73 0.01
N THR A 52 -4.56 7.68 -0.37
CA THR A 52 -3.17 7.49 0.04
C THR A 52 -2.38 7.82 -1.20
N VAL A 53 -1.81 9.01 -1.24
CA VAL A 53 -0.89 9.39 -2.32
C VAL A 53 0.38 8.55 -2.23
N SER A 54 1.03 8.29 -3.36
CA SER A 54 2.17 7.36 -3.45
C SER A 54 3.33 7.71 -2.51
N GLU A 55 3.56 9.00 -2.23
CA GLU A 55 4.57 9.46 -1.26
C GLU A 55 4.26 9.02 0.18
N VAL A 56 2.99 9.04 0.60
CA VAL A 56 2.56 8.64 1.94
C VAL A 56 2.70 7.13 2.08
N LEU A 57 2.39 6.37 1.04
CA LEU A 57 2.60 4.93 1.05
C LEU A 57 4.09 4.57 1.20
N ALA A 58 4.97 5.26 0.47
CA ALA A 58 6.43 5.10 0.58
C ALA A 58 6.93 5.34 2.01
N ASP A 59 6.58 6.49 2.59
CA ASP A 59 6.96 6.86 3.96
C ASP A 59 6.40 5.87 5.00
N LYS A 60 5.22 5.29 4.76
CA LYS A 60 4.68 4.24 5.65
C LYS A 60 5.42 2.92 5.52
N LEU A 61 5.83 2.52 4.33
CA LEU A 61 6.66 1.34 4.12
C LEU A 61 8.01 1.49 4.84
N ASP A 62 8.65 2.66 4.71
CA ASP A 62 9.92 2.95 5.39
C ASP A 62 9.74 2.95 6.92
N ARG A 63 8.71 3.62 7.44
CA ARG A 63 8.40 3.62 8.90
C ARG A 63 8.03 2.24 9.44
N ALA A 64 7.49 1.37 8.60
CA ALA A 64 7.20 -0.01 8.96
C ALA A 64 8.43 -0.92 8.88
N GLY A 65 9.60 -0.37 8.51
CA GLY A 65 10.85 -1.12 8.39
C GLY A 65 10.79 -2.14 7.25
N PHE A 66 10.24 -1.76 6.09
CA PHE A 66 10.07 -2.68 4.95
C PHE A 66 11.36 -3.46 4.61
N ASP A 67 12.51 -2.80 4.67
CA ASP A 67 13.82 -3.40 4.37
C ASP A 67 14.27 -4.44 5.42
N ASP A 68 13.68 -4.39 6.63
CA ASP A 68 13.92 -5.35 7.72
C ASP A 68 12.92 -6.53 7.71
N TRP A 69 11.93 -6.52 6.81
CA TRP A 69 10.98 -7.61 6.70
C TRP A 69 11.67 -8.89 6.19
N PRO A 70 11.11 -10.08 6.48
CA PRO A 70 11.55 -11.32 5.84
C PRO A 70 11.60 -11.17 4.32
N VAL A 71 12.71 -11.54 3.69
CA VAL A 71 12.95 -11.39 2.24
C VAL A 71 11.79 -11.90 1.37
N ALA A 72 11.21 -13.04 1.74
CA ALA A 72 10.07 -13.62 1.02
C ALA A 72 8.82 -12.72 1.07
N GLN A 73 8.61 -11.98 2.16
CA GLN A 73 7.51 -11.03 2.30
C GLN A 73 7.78 -9.76 1.48
N CYS A 74 9.01 -9.23 1.48
CA CYS A 74 9.38 -8.10 0.62
C CYS A 74 9.14 -8.45 -0.86
N ALA A 75 9.67 -9.61 -1.29
CA ALA A 75 9.53 -10.09 -2.66
C ALA A 75 8.07 -10.32 -3.09
N ALA A 76 7.19 -10.72 -2.17
CA ALA A 76 5.77 -10.90 -2.45
C ALA A 76 4.99 -9.57 -2.56
N ILE A 77 5.43 -8.53 -1.85
CA ILE A 77 4.75 -7.22 -1.82
C ILE A 77 5.15 -6.32 -3.00
N LEU A 78 6.40 -6.37 -3.45
CA LEU A 78 6.91 -5.49 -4.53
C LEU A 78 6.07 -5.54 -5.82
N PRO A 79 5.62 -6.71 -6.32
CA PRO A 79 4.72 -6.76 -7.47
C PRO A 79 3.38 -6.06 -7.21
N LEU A 80 2.78 -6.26 -6.01
CA LEU A 80 1.51 -5.64 -5.65
C LEU A 80 1.59 -4.12 -5.58
N LEU A 81 2.72 -3.57 -5.11
CA LEU A 81 2.96 -2.12 -5.10
C LEU A 81 3.10 -1.55 -6.52
N THR A 82 3.77 -2.30 -7.40
CA THR A 82 3.91 -1.93 -8.83
C THR A 82 2.55 -1.91 -9.53
N ASP A 83 1.75 -2.97 -9.34
CA ASP A 83 0.42 -3.09 -9.95
C ASP A 83 -0.52 -2.01 -9.44
N TRP A 84 -0.49 -1.72 -8.13
CA TRP A 84 -1.26 -0.64 -7.52
C TRP A 84 -0.89 0.72 -8.11
N LEU A 85 0.42 1.05 -8.18
CA LEU A 85 0.86 2.32 -8.75
C LEU A 85 0.39 2.47 -10.20
N HIS A 86 0.55 1.41 -11.00
CA HIS A 86 0.11 1.42 -12.39
C HIS A 86 -1.39 1.65 -12.53
N ALA A 87 -2.21 1.02 -11.67
CA ALA A 87 -3.65 1.20 -11.66
C ALA A 87 -4.05 2.64 -11.28
N GLN A 88 -3.37 3.24 -10.31
CA GLN A 88 -3.58 4.63 -9.88
C GLN A 88 -3.21 5.63 -10.99
N GLU A 89 -2.03 5.51 -11.59
CA GLU A 89 -1.58 6.37 -12.70
C GLU A 89 -2.51 6.27 -13.92
N THR A 90 -3.10 5.09 -14.15
CA THR A 90 -4.05 4.86 -15.26
C THR A 90 -5.43 5.45 -14.98
N ALA A 91 -5.93 5.33 -13.75
CA ALA A 91 -7.27 5.78 -13.39
C ALA A 91 -7.37 7.29 -13.14
N PHE A 92 -6.28 7.92 -12.69
CA PHE A 92 -6.25 9.34 -12.33
C PHE A 92 -5.12 10.09 -13.06
N PRO A 93 -5.14 10.15 -14.41
CA PRO A 93 -4.06 10.76 -15.20
C PRO A 93 -3.92 12.28 -14.98
N ASP A 94 -4.99 12.93 -14.52
CA ASP A 94 -5.05 14.37 -14.28
C ASP A 94 -4.92 14.74 -12.78
N ASP A 95 -4.56 13.79 -11.91
CA ASP A 95 -4.37 14.08 -10.48
C ASP A 95 -3.18 15.06 -10.32
N PRO A 96 -3.42 16.27 -9.79
CA PRO A 96 -2.38 17.28 -9.62
C PRO A 96 -1.28 16.85 -8.64
N TYR A 97 -1.51 15.82 -7.82
CA TYR A 97 -0.54 15.26 -6.88
C TYR A 97 0.20 14.02 -7.43
N ALA A 98 -0.25 13.44 -8.54
CA ALA A 98 0.36 12.26 -9.14
C ALA A 98 1.81 12.43 -9.67
N PRO A 99 2.22 13.58 -10.26
CA PRO A 99 3.53 13.68 -10.91
C PRO A 99 4.70 13.56 -9.92
N GLU A 100 4.62 14.22 -8.78
CA GLU A 100 5.70 14.24 -7.78
C GLU A 100 5.67 12.99 -6.90
N GLY A 101 4.49 12.62 -6.37
CA GLY A 101 4.34 11.42 -5.54
C GLY A 101 4.62 10.13 -6.31
N GLY A 102 4.16 10.03 -7.57
CA GLY A 102 4.40 8.88 -8.44
C GLY A 102 5.88 8.70 -8.80
N ALA A 103 6.60 9.79 -9.06
CA ALA A 103 8.04 9.73 -9.32
C ALA A 103 8.83 9.23 -8.09
N VAL A 104 8.56 9.78 -6.91
CA VAL A 104 9.18 9.35 -5.65
C VAL A 104 8.93 7.86 -5.40
N PHE A 105 7.71 7.38 -5.64
CA PHE A 105 7.38 5.98 -5.41
C PHE A 105 8.02 5.04 -6.44
N ARG A 106 8.16 5.46 -7.70
CA ARG A 106 8.92 4.72 -8.72
C ARG A 106 10.39 4.59 -8.36
N ASP A 107 11.01 5.64 -7.84
CA ASP A 107 12.39 5.59 -7.36
C ASP A 107 12.53 4.66 -6.14
N TRP A 108 11.57 4.74 -5.21
CA TRP A 108 11.50 3.85 -4.04
C TRP A 108 11.42 2.37 -4.43
N LEU A 109 10.58 2.04 -5.43
CA LEU A 109 10.45 0.69 -5.98
C LEU A 109 11.73 0.25 -6.70
N THR A 110 12.27 1.10 -7.57
CA THR A 110 13.48 0.80 -8.36
C THR A 110 14.66 0.43 -7.46
N ALA A 111 14.84 1.15 -6.34
CA ALA A 111 15.89 0.87 -5.36
C ALA A 111 15.80 -0.52 -4.71
N ARG A 112 14.64 -1.19 -4.79
CA ARG A 112 14.33 -2.45 -4.10
C ARG A 112 14.01 -3.61 -5.03
N THR A 113 13.93 -3.36 -6.34
CA THR A 113 13.71 -4.36 -7.38
C THR A 113 14.93 -4.62 -8.27
N ALA A 114 15.98 -3.79 -8.15
CA ALA A 114 17.25 -3.91 -8.88
C ALA A 114 18.20 -4.95 -8.25
#